data_AF-A0A4D8S3I5-F1
#
_entry.id   AF-A0A4D8S3I5-F1
#
_cell.length_a   1.000
_cell.length_b   1.000
_cell.length_c   1.000
_cell.angle_alpha   90.00
_cell.angle_beta   90.00
_cell.angle_gamma   90.00
#
_symmetry.space_group_name_H-M   'P 1'
#
loop_
_entity.id
_entity.type
_entity.pdbx_description
1 polymer ?
#
loop_
_entity_poly.entity_id
_entity_poly.type
_entity_poly.pdbx_seq_one_letter_code
_entity_poly.pdbx_strand_id
1 'polypeptide(L)'
;MGDPDFLRNIASRILTPTTLDLKRLDDVRRLLAAAESKYKFSSYGGDPKRLVEYFQSPDFTELVLVLGVDLSKKLLQEVISSYSDKDIQAAAKKALDEIDGYKDLEDSDTLLMYKKF
;
A
#
# COMPACT_ATOMS: atom_id res chain seq x y z
N MET A 1 17.51 -13.03 10.81
CA MET A 1 16.10 -12.72 11.10
C MET A 1 15.36 -12.83 9.78
N GLY A 2 14.25 -13.58 9.72
CA GLY A 2 13.46 -13.69 8.49
C GLY A 2 12.72 -12.39 8.18
N ASP A 3 12.41 -12.14 6.92
CA ASP A 3 11.63 -10.97 6.53
C ASP A 3 10.24 -11.00 7.21
N PRO A 4 9.72 -9.83 7.63
CA PRO A 4 8.44 -9.72 8.32
C PRO A 4 7.29 -10.22 7.45
N ASP A 5 6.20 -10.69 8.07
CA ASP A 5 4.99 -11.01 7.34
C ASP A 5 4.19 -9.73 7.07
N PHE A 6 3.87 -9.48 5.79
CA PHE A 6 3.26 -8.23 5.36
C PHE A 6 1.94 -7.96 6.08
N LEU A 7 1.04 -8.94 6.20
CA LEU A 7 -0.25 -8.70 6.84
C LEU A 7 -0.13 -8.57 8.36
N ARG A 8 0.61 -9.49 8.99
CA ARG A 8 0.66 -9.59 10.45
C ARG A 8 1.55 -8.53 11.08
N ASN A 9 2.67 -8.19 10.44
CA ASN A 9 3.65 -7.30 11.02
C ASN A 9 3.57 -5.87 10.48
N ILE A 10 3.19 -5.69 9.21
CA ILE A 10 3.14 -4.37 8.56
C ILE A 10 1.72 -3.83 8.54
N ALA A 11 0.81 -4.45 7.79
CA ALA A 11 -0.55 -3.94 7.59
C ALA A 11 -1.30 -3.81 8.93
N SER A 12 -1.23 -4.83 9.79
CA SER A 12 -1.87 -4.78 11.11
C SER A 12 -1.37 -3.60 11.97
N ARG A 13 -0.07 -3.29 11.92
CA ARG A 13 0.50 -2.17 12.68
C ARG A 13 -0.02 -0.82 12.20
N ILE A 14 -0.17 -0.64 10.89
CA ILE A 14 -0.67 0.60 10.29
C ILE A 14 -2.19 0.74 10.49
N LEU A 15 -2.93 -0.38 10.45
CA LEU A 15 -4.39 -0.42 10.53
C LEU A 15 -4.95 -0.51 11.96
N THR A 16 -4.13 -0.75 12.98
CA THR A 16 -4.60 -0.79 14.38
C THR A 16 -4.82 0.60 14.99
N PRO A 17 -3.93 1.59 14.83
CA PRO A 17 -4.13 2.92 15.39
C PRO A 17 -5.01 3.84 14.52
N THR A 18 -5.62 3.32 13.45
CA THR A 18 -6.32 4.15 12.46
C THR A 18 -7.69 4.63 12.89
N THR A 19 -8.01 5.86 12.49
CA THR A 19 -9.33 6.51 12.60
C THR A 19 -10.29 6.10 11.47
N LEU A 20 -10.00 5.02 10.75
CA LEU A 20 -10.89 4.51 9.70
C LEU A 20 -12.23 4.10 10.33
N ASP A 21 -13.33 4.40 9.65
CA ASP A 21 -14.61 3.84 10.04
C ASP A 21 -14.62 2.32 9.83
N LEU A 22 -15.48 1.63 10.59
CA LEU A 22 -15.53 0.17 10.62
C LEU A 22 -15.76 -0.45 9.23
N LYS A 23 -16.57 0.19 8.39
CA LYS A 23 -16.88 -0.33 7.05
C LYS A 23 -15.64 -0.31 6.17
N ARG A 24 -14.93 0.82 6.11
CA ARG A 24 -13.67 0.90 5.36
C ARG A 24 -12.62 -0.07 5.89
N LEU A 25 -12.53 -0.24 7.21
CA LEU A 25 -11.60 -1.19 7.81
C LEU A 25 -11.88 -2.63 7.38
N ASP A 26 -13.16 -3.03 7.35
CA ASP A 26 -13.56 -4.36 6.90
C ASP A 26 -13.31 -4.55 5.39
N ASP A 27 -13.58 -3.54 4.57
CA ASP A 27 -13.26 -3.56 3.13
C ASP A 27 -11.75 -3.71 2.90
N VAL A 28 -10.91 -2.95 3.62
CA VAL A 28 -9.44 -3.06 3.57
C VAL A 28 -8.99 -4.47 3.97
N ARG A 29 -9.52 -5.04 5.05
CA ARG A 29 -9.19 -6.41 5.48
C ARG A 29 -9.56 -7.44 4.42
N ARG A 30 -10.73 -7.28 3.78
CA ARG A 30 -11.18 -8.16 2.71
C ARG A 30 -10.25 -8.10 1.50
N LEU A 31 -9.84 -6.89 1.08
CA LEU A 31 -8.91 -6.71 -0.05
C LEU A 31 -7.54 -7.33 0.26
N LEU A 32 -7.01 -7.10 1.46
CA LEU A 32 -5.74 -7.68 1.89
C LEU A 32 -5.77 -9.22 1.93
N ALA A 33 -6.85 -9.82 2.43
CA ALA A 33 -7.02 -11.27 2.44
C ALA A 33 -7.13 -11.85 1.02
N ALA A 34 -7.86 -11.17 0.12
CA ALA A 34 -7.96 -11.57 -1.28
C ALA A 34 -6.60 -11.50 -1.99
N ALA A 35 -5.84 -10.42 -1.74
CA ALA A 35 -4.49 -10.25 -2.28
C ALA A 35 -3.54 -11.34 -1.76
N GLU A 36 -3.55 -11.64 -0.46
CA GLU A 36 -2.73 -12.72 0.10
C GLU A 36 -3.09 -14.07 -0.51
N SER A 37 -4.37 -14.38 -0.72
CA SER A 37 -4.78 -15.63 -1.36
C SER A 37 -4.34 -15.73 -2.82
N LYS A 38 -4.32 -14.60 -3.55
CA LYS A 38 -3.99 -14.53 -4.98
C LYS A 38 -2.48 -14.56 -5.21
N TYR A 39 -1.75 -13.67 -4.54
CA TYR A 39 -0.31 -13.50 -4.71
C TYR A 39 0.48 -14.44 -3.82
N LYS A 40 -0.03 -14.90 -2.67
CA LYS A 40 0.67 -15.81 -1.75
C LYS A 40 2.00 -15.24 -1.25
N PHE A 41 2.00 -13.97 -0.86
CA PHE A 41 3.19 -13.27 -0.35
C PHE A 41 3.45 -13.44 1.16
N SER A 42 2.69 -14.31 1.84
CA SER A 42 2.91 -14.55 3.27
C SER A 42 4.29 -15.14 3.54
N SER A 43 4.91 -14.72 4.65
CA SER A 43 6.16 -15.34 5.12
C SER A 43 5.94 -16.74 5.70
N TYR A 44 4.69 -17.15 5.94
CA TYR A 44 4.32 -18.47 6.47
C TYR A 44 3.75 -19.36 5.36
N GLY A 45 4.63 -19.89 4.51
CA GLY A 45 4.26 -20.83 3.44
C GLY A 45 3.94 -20.20 2.08
N GLY A 46 4.26 -18.91 1.91
CA GLY A 46 4.26 -18.21 0.63
C GLY A 46 5.66 -17.76 0.21
N ASP A 47 5.70 -16.77 -0.67
CA ASP A 47 6.93 -16.12 -1.13
C ASP A 47 6.81 -14.59 -1.01
N PRO A 48 7.47 -13.97 -0.01
CA PRO A 48 7.45 -12.52 0.18
C PRO A 48 7.85 -11.71 -1.05
N LYS A 49 8.65 -12.26 -1.98
CA LYS A 49 9.02 -11.57 -3.23
C LYS A 49 7.81 -11.24 -4.10
N ARG A 50 6.71 -11.96 -3.94
CA ARG A 50 5.46 -11.67 -4.66
C ARG A 50 4.77 -10.39 -4.22
N LEU A 51 5.25 -9.72 -3.17
CA LEU A 51 4.88 -8.33 -2.88
C LEU A 51 5.23 -7.40 -4.04
N VAL A 52 6.29 -7.68 -4.80
CA VAL A 52 6.67 -6.91 -5.99
C VAL A 52 5.53 -6.91 -7.01
N GLU A 53 4.96 -8.08 -7.28
CA GLU A 53 3.80 -8.23 -8.18
C GLU A 53 2.57 -7.54 -7.62
N TYR A 54 2.33 -7.66 -6.31
CA TYR A 54 1.19 -7.06 -5.65
C TYR A 54 1.23 -5.53 -5.71
N PHE A 55 2.33 -4.87 -5.34
CA PHE A 55 2.43 -3.41 -5.34
C PHE A 55 2.28 -2.78 -6.73
N GLN A 56 2.52 -3.55 -7.79
CA GLN A 56 2.37 -3.12 -9.17
C GLN A 56 1.00 -3.48 -9.76
N SER A 57 0.12 -4.12 -8.98
CA SER A 57 -1.15 -4.63 -9.47
C SER A 57 -2.31 -3.66 -9.27
N PRO A 58 -3.39 -3.80 -10.07
CA PRO A 58 -4.64 -3.08 -9.85
C PRO A 58 -5.25 -3.35 -8.47
N ASP A 59 -5.00 -4.52 -7.87
CA ASP A 59 -5.54 -4.88 -6.56
C ASP A 59 -4.91 -4.01 -5.45
N PHE A 60 -3.64 -3.60 -5.62
CA PHE A 60 -3.02 -2.65 -4.70
C PHE A 60 -3.55 -1.23 -4.94
N THR A 61 -3.78 -0.83 -6.20
CA THR A 61 -4.44 0.45 -6.49
C THR A 61 -5.83 0.53 -5.85
N GLU A 62 -6.62 -0.54 -5.91
CA GLU A 62 -7.91 -0.62 -5.23
C GLU A 62 -7.77 -0.47 -3.71
N LEU A 63 -6.78 -1.14 -3.11
CA LEU A 63 -6.47 -0.95 -1.69
C LEU A 63 -6.18 0.51 -1.38
N VAL A 64 -5.36 1.20 -2.18
CA VAL A 64 -5.00 2.61 -1.97
C VAL A 64 -6.23 3.51 -1.99
N LEU A 65 -7.19 3.26 -2.89
CA LEU A 65 -8.44 4.03 -2.97
C LEU A 65 -9.31 3.88 -1.72
N VAL A 66 -9.40 2.68 -1.15
CA VAL A 66 -10.20 2.43 0.07
C VAL A 66 -9.48 2.89 1.33
N LEU A 67 -8.17 2.61 1.40
CA LEU A 67 -7.32 2.93 2.54
C LEU A 67 -7.03 4.44 2.64
N GLY A 68 -7.03 5.14 1.50
CA GLY A 68 -6.64 6.54 1.38
C GLY A 68 -5.14 6.72 1.24
N VAL A 69 -4.76 7.85 0.63
CA VAL A 69 -3.37 8.18 0.27
C VAL A 69 -2.43 8.17 1.48
N ASP A 70 -2.78 8.84 2.57
CA ASP A 70 -1.87 9.01 3.72
C ASP A 70 -1.54 7.68 4.41
N LEU A 71 -2.52 6.79 4.54
CA LEU A 71 -2.32 5.49 5.16
C LEU A 71 -1.59 4.52 4.25
N SER A 72 -1.87 4.59 2.94
CA SER A 72 -1.14 3.85 1.92
C SER A 72 0.35 4.22 1.91
N LYS A 73 0.68 5.52 2.02
CA LYS A 73 2.07 5.98 2.13
C LYS A 73 2.75 5.45 3.38
N LYS A 74 2.09 5.53 4.54
CA LYS A 74 2.63 4.97 5.79
C LYS A 74 2.89 3.46 5.68
N LEU A 75 1.98 2.73 5.04
CA LEU A 75 2.14 1.31 4.78
C LEU A 75 3.37 1.03 3.91
N LEU A 76 3.54 1.74 2.79
CA LEU A 76 4.69 1.56 1.90
C LEU A 76 6.02 1.97 2.58
N GLN A 77 6.02 3.03 3.38
CA GLN A 77 7.19 3.43 4.17
C GLN A 77 7.61 2.36 5.18
N GLU A 78 6.65 1.72 5.85
CA GLU A 78 6.92 0.62 6.79
C GLU A 78 7.45 -0.63 6.06
N VAL A 79 6.99 -0.90 4.84
CA VAL A 79 7.58 -1.96 3.99
C VAL A 79 9.04 -1.64 3.68
N ILE A 80 9.33 -0.42 3.23
CA ILE A 80 10.70 0.00 2.86
C ILE A 80 11.65 -0.10 4.05
N SER A 81 11.19 0.23 5.27
CA SER A 81 12.01 0.18 6.48
C SER A 81 12.20 -1.24 7.03
N SER A 82 11.22 -2.12 6.83
CA SER A 82 11.18 -3.43 7.50
C SER A 82 11.70 -4.59 6.66
N TYR A 83 11.60 -4.52 5.33
CA TYR A 83 12.11 -5.57 4.44
C TYR A 83 13.59 -5.37 4.11
N SER A 84 14.35 -6.46 4.05
CA SER A 84 15.76 -6.43 3.66
C SER A 84 15.98 -6.59 2.14
N ASP A 85 15.04 -7.26 1.46
CA ASP A 85 15.07 -7.53 0.03
C ASP A 85 14.95 -6.23 -0.80
N LYS A 86 15.90 -6.04 -1.72
CA LYS A 86 16.03 -4.82 -2.52
C LYS A 86 14.93 -4.67 -3.58
N ASP A 87 14.41 -5.77 -4.09
CA ASP A 87 13.36 -5.75 -5.10
C ASP A 87 12.04 -5.32 -4.46
N ILE A 88 11.75 -5.85 -3.26
CA ILE A 88 10.58 -5.43 -2.47
C ILE A 88 10.68 -3.94 -2.09
N GLN A 89 11.84 -3.50 -1.61
CA GLN A 89 12.09 -2.09 -1.30
C GLN A 89 11.90 -1.19 -2.54
N ALA A 90 12.41 -1.60 -3.70
CA ALA A 90 12.30 -0.82 -4.93
C ALA A 90 10.86 -0.76 -5.43
N ALA A 91 10.12 -1.87 -5.37
CA ALA A 91 8.71 -1.91 -5.74
C ALA A 91 7.85 -1.01 -4.84
N ALA A 92 8.08 -1.05 -3.53
CA ALA A 92 7.38 -0.20 -2.58
C ALA A 92 7.69 1.30 -2.79
N LYS A 93 8.95 1.65 -3.11
CA LYS A 93 9.33 3.02 -3.46
C LYS A 93 8.65 3.50 -4.73
N LYS A 94 8.64 2.66 -5.77
CA LYS A 94 7.98 3.00 -7.03
C LYS A 94 6.47 3.25 -6.82
N ALA A 95 5.81 2.38 -6.07
CA ALA A 95 4.40 2.57 -5.73
C ALA A 95 4.18 3.84 -4.89
N LEU A 96 5.11 4.19 -4.01
CA LEU A 96 5.05 5.43 -3.22
C LEU A 96 5.17 6.67 -4.12
N ASP A 97 6.14 6.67 -5.04
CA ASP A 97 6.38 7.76 -6.00
C ASP A 97 5.18 7.93 -6.95
N GLU A 98 4.54 6.83 -7.37
CA GLU A 98 3.31 6.86 -8.18
C GLU A 98 2.17 7.55 -7.40
N ILE A 99 1.95 7.18 -6.15
CA ILE A 99 0.93 7.81 -5.29
C ILE A 99 1.23 9.30 -5.06
N ASP A 100 2.50 9.68 -4.90
CA ASP A 100 2.91 11.09 -4.78
C ASP A 100 2.68 11.86 -6.10
N GLY A 101 3.06 11.28 -7.24
CA GLY A 101 2.88 11.90 -8.56
C GLY A 101 1.41 12.11 -8.96
N TYR A 102 0.51 11.21 -8.54
CA TYR A 102 -0.94 11.43 -8.72
C TYR A 102 -1.46 12.64 -7.95
N LYS A 103 -0.93 12.89 -6.75
CA LYS A 103 -1.33 14.05 -5.94
C LYS A 103 -0.88 15.36 -6.59
N ASP A 104 0.34 15.41 -7.13
CA ASP A 104 0.86 16.60 -7.80
C ASP A 104 0.07 16.96 -9.07
N LEU A 105 -0.48 15.97 -9.77
CA LEU A 105 -1.36 16.17 -10.93
C LEU A 105 -2.74 16.70 -10.53
N GLU A 106 -3.38 16.13 -9.49
CA GLU A 106 -4.67 16.63 -8.97
C GLU A 106 -4.58 18.04 -8.40
N ASP A 107 -3.51 18.35 -7.65
CA ASP A 107 -3.25 19.69 -7.11
C ASP A 107 -2.92 20.71 -8.24
N SER A 108 -2.26 20.27 -9.31
CA SER A 108 -1.95 21.13 -10.47
C SER A 108 -3.17 21.45 -11.33
N ASP A 109 -4.05 20.47 -11.59
CA ASP A 109 -5.28 20.69 -12.36
C ASP A 109 -6.28 21.58 -11.62
N THR A 110 -6.36 21.43 -10.29
CA THR A 110 -7.17 22.33 -9.46
C THR A 110 -6.62 23.76 -9.43
N LEU A 111 -5.29 23.95 -9.32
CA LEU A 111 -4.66 25.27 -9.40
C LEU A 111 -4.84 25.97 -10.76
N LEU A 112 -4.83 25.22 -11.86
CA LEU A 112 -5.07 25.76 -13.21
C LEU A 112 -6.52 26.23 -13.41
N MET A 113 -7.50 25.55 -12.80
CA MET A 113 -8.90 26.01 -12.82
C MET A 113 -9.09 27.33 -12.05
N TYR A 114 -8.42 27.51 -10.92
CA TYR A 114 -8.55 28.74 -10.12
C TYR A 114 -7.81 29.96 -10.69
N LYS A 115 -6.86 29.77 -11.62
CA LYS A 115 -6.13 30.87 -12.26
C LYS A 115 -6.85 31.49 -13.46
N LYS A 116 -8.07 31.01 -13.80
CA LYS A 116 -8.82 31.44 -14.99
C LYS A 116 -9.97 32.42 -14.71
N PHE A 117 -9.99 33.05 -13.54
CA PHE A 117 -10.94 34.11 -13.18
C PHE A 117 -10.24 35.43 -12.88
#